data_AF-A0A6H9UW00-F1
#
_entry.id   AF-A0A6H9UW00-F1
#
_cell.length_a   1.000
_cell.length_b   1.000
_cell.length_c   1.000
_cell.angle_alpha   90.00
_cell.angle_beta   90.00
_cell.angle_gamma   90.00
#
_symmetry.space_group_name_H-M   'P 1'
#
loop_
_entity.id
_entity.type
_entity.pdbx_description
1 polymer ?
#
loop_
_entity_poly.entity_id
_entity_poly.type
_entity_poly.pdbx_seq_one_letter_code
_entity_poly.pdbx_strand_id
1 'polypeptide(L)'
;MRLRLPEERPTEPPTGYKIAHPVLSQDGTRAGFTGVSLGGALPYGVVADASCVYGLRHRPPHRRCDCGFHCVHDRTTAEALLCTAEHRAAVLLEVSVLGRYIRFERGFRHARQRVRTATVGPCACGAVAVALADAGWGRPGWRALAPSCAGCVRRRTSVSLTAFARLAGHGLRVEAGRGTPERGDSPGPPEGFGVPELVAEAALLQARLDWFQTQLARFGERGHDPGGHG
;
A
#
# COMPACT_ATOMS: atom_id res chain seq x y z
N MET A 1 -11.31 -13.58 -33.58
CA MET A 1 -9.83 -13.53 -33.55
C MET A 1 -9.41 -12.68 -32.34
N ARG A 2 -8.72 -13.25 -31.34
CA ARG A 2 -8.16 -12.42 -30.24
C ARG A 2 -6.81 -11.88 -30.71
N LEU A 3 -6.78 -10.61 -31.12
CA LEU A 3 -5.53 -9.89 -31.39
C LEU A 3 -4.66 -9.93 -30.13
N ARG A 4 -3.56 -10.68 -30.19
CA ARG A 4 -2.49 -10.55 -29.20
C ARG A 4 -1.77 -9.25 -29.52
N LEU A 5 -1.80 -8.32 -28.57
CA LEU A 5 -0.90 -7.17 -28.63
C LEU A 5 0.56 -7.66 -28.61
N PRO A 6 1.50 -6.93 -29.24
CA PRO A 6 2.92 -7.26 -29.22
C PRO A 6 3.46 -7.39 -27.79
N GLU A 7 4.43 -8.28 -27.60
CA GLU A 7 5.16 -8.39 -26.34
C GLU A 7 6.20 -7.27 -26.26
N GLU A 8 6.12 -6.43 -25.23
CA GLU A 8 7.08 -5.36 -24.97
C GLU A 8 8.31 -5.93 -24.25
N ARG A 9 9.50 -5.59 -24.74
CA ARG A 9 10.78 -5.96 -24.12
C ARG A 9 11.69 -4.73 -24.05
N PRO A 10 11.45 -3.83 -23.08
CA PRO A 10 12.20 -2.59 -22.99
C PRO A 10 13.65 -2.90 -22.58
N THR A 11 14.61 -2.13 -23.12
CA THR A 11 16.04 -2.26 -22.82
C THR A 11 16.33 -1.96 -21.34
N GLU A 12 15.58 -1.01 -20.77
CA GLU A 12 15.63 -0.65 -19.37
C GLU A 12 14.30 -0.97 -18.67
N PRO A 13 14.32 -1.39 -17.40
CA PRO A 13 13.10 -1.59 -16.63
C PRO A 13 12.25 -0.31 -16.59
N PRO A 14 10.93 -0.37 -16.87
CA PRO A 14 10.07 0.78 -16.71
C PRO A 14 10.09 1.31 -15.27
N THR A 15 9.95 2.63 -15.12
CA THR A 15 9.75 3.27 -13.82
C THR A 15 8.26 3.42 -13.54
N GLY A 16 7.86 3.22 -12.29
CA GLY A 16 6.51 3.54 -11.82
C GLY A 16 6.53 4.14 -10.42
N TYR A 17 5.37 4.63 -9.99
CA TYR A 17 5.18 5.28 -8.70
C TYR A 17 4.03 4.65 -7.95
N LYS A 18 4.15 4.55 -6.63
CA LYS A 18 3.09 4.04 -5.76
C LYS A 18 3.26 4.56 -4.34
N ILE A 19 2.25 4.37 -3.49
CA ILE A 19 2.36 4.66 -2.06
C ILE A 19 2.41 3.37 -1.24
N ALA A 20 3.10 3.41 -0.11
CA ALA A 20 3.20 2.29 0.82
C ALA A 20 3.49 2.79 2.24
N HIS A 21 3.12 2.01 3.25
CA HIS A 21 3.50 2.31 4.62
C HIS A 21 4.89 1.75 4.91
N PRO A 22 5.84 2.56 5.41
CA PRO A 22 7.13 2.06 5.86
C PRO A 22 6.93 1.21 7.11
N VAL A 23 7.68 0.11 7.22
CA VAL A 23 7.61 -0.80 8.36
C VAL A 23 8.99 -1.16 8.88
N LEU A 24 9.05 -1.46 10.18
CA LEU A 24 10.24 -1.92 10.89
C LEU A 24 9.94 -3.27 11.57
N SER A 25 10.84 -4.23 11.47
CA SER A 25 10.70 -5.50 12.18
C SER A 25 10.71 -5.27 13.70
N GLN A 26 10.05 -6.16 14.44
CA GLN A 26 9.98 -6.08 15.90
C GLN A 26 11.35 -6.03 16.57
N ASP A 27 12.33 -6.77 16.03
CA ASP A 27 13.72 -6.81 16.49
C ASP A 27 14.56 -5.59 16.03
N GLY A 28 13.99 -4.68 15.23
CA GLY A 28 14.65 -3.47 14.72
C GLY A 28 15.73 -3.73 13.65
N THR A 29 15.90 -4.97 13.19
CA THR A 29 16.99 -5.36 12.28
C THR A 29 16.66 -5.24 10.81
N ARG A 30 15.37 -5.13 10.45
CA ARG A 30 14.89 -5.08 9.07
C ARG A 30 13.89 -3.97 8.88
N ALA A 31 13.97 -3.30 7.72
CA ALA A 31 13.00 -2.32 7.28
C ALA A 31 12.43 -2.71 5.91
N GLY A 32 11.22 -2.26 5.63
CA GLY A 32 10.54 -2.56 4.37
C GLY A 32 9.27 -1.76 4.23
N PHE A 33 8.35 -2.27 3.44
CA PHE A 33 7.10 -1.58 3.15
C PHE A 33 5.92 -2.56 3.21
N THR A 34 4.73 -2.03 3.44
CA THR A 34 3.47 -2.74 3.20
C THR A 34 2.58 -1.89 2.29
N GLY A 35 1.87 -2.55 1.38
CA GLY A 35 0.97 -1.86 0.45
C GLY A 35 -0.23 -1.23 1.15
N VAL A 36 -0.87 -0.26 0.49
CA VAL A 36 -2.10 0.40 0.98
C VAL A 36 -3.39 -0.29 0.50
N SER A 37 -3.26 -1.29 -0.38
CA SER A 37 -4.37 -2.01 -1.02
C SER A 37 -4.48 -3.46 -0.50
N LEU A 38 -5.30 -4.29 -1.13
CA LEU A 38 -5.50 -5.73 -0.81
C LEU A 38 -4.19 -6.52 -0.62
N GLY A 39 -3.11 -6.14 -1.31
CA GLY A 39 -1.78 -6.75 -1.16
C GLY A 39 -1.00 -6.31 0.10
N GLY A 40 -1.55 -5.39 0.91
CA GLY A 40 -0.94 -4.83 2.13
C GLY A 40 -0.98 -5.74 3.36
N ALA A 41 -1.30 -7.03 3.18
CA ALA A 41 -1.30 -8.01 4.26
C ALA A 41 0.12 -8.41 4.70
N LEU A 42 1.08 -8.45 3.76
CA LEU A 42 2.44 -8.92 4.01
C LEU A 42 3.47 -7.83 3.72
N PRO A 43 4.33 -7.50 4.70
CA PRO A 43 5.52 -6.68 4.48
C PRO A 43 6.43 -7.27 3.40
N TYR A 44 7.04 -6.38 2.62
CA TYR A 44 8.00 -6.72 1.58
C TYR A 44 9.25 -5.83 1.67
N GLY A 45 10.39 -6.38 1.24
CA GLY A 45 11.67 -5.65 1.18
C GLY A 45 11.78 -4.73 -0.03
N VAL A 46 12.90 -4.00 -0.12
CA VAL A 46 13.20 -3.10 -1.24
C VAL A 46 13.13 -3.82 -2.59
N VAL A 47 13.67 -5.04 -2.65
CA VAL A 47 13.50 -5.96 -3.78
C VAL A 47 12.56 -7.06 -3.34
N ALA A 48 11.49 -7.30 -4.11
CA ALA A 48 10.50 -8.30 -3.76
C ALA A 48 9.83 -8.90 -5.00
N ASP A 49 9.44 -10.16 -4.88
CA ASP A 49 8.60 -10.86 -5.84
C ASP A 49 7.15 -10.88 -5.36
N ALA A 50 6.22 -10.74 -6.30
CA ALA A 50 4.80 -10.77 -6.01
C ALA A 50 4.33 -12.20 -5.85
N SER A 51 3.39 -12.40 -4.92
CA SER A 51 2.67 -13.65 -4.71
C SER A 51 1.17 -13.43 -4.93
N CYS A 52 0.42 -14.52 -5.10
CA CYS A 52 -1.04 -14.45 -5.10
C CYS A 52 -1.55 -14.37 -3.66
N VAL A 53 -2.21 -13.26 -3.30
CA VAL A 53 -2.80 -13.09 -1.96
C VAL A 53 -3.86 -14.14 -1.65
N TYR A 54 -4.53 -14.66 -2.69
CA TYR A 54 -5.54 -15.72 -2.57
C TYR A 54 -4.93 -17.14 -2.50
N GLY A 55 -3.60 -17.29 -2.53
CA GLY A 55 -2.93 -18.60 -2.51
C GLY A 55 -3.13 -19.45 -3.76
N LEU A 56 -3.70 -18.88 -4.84
CA LEU A 56 -3.97 -19.61 -6.07
C LEU A 56 -2.67 -19.95 -6.82
N ARG A 57 -2.67 -21.14 -7.45
CA ARG A 57 -1.56 -21.63 -8.25
C ARG A 57 -1.55 -20.99 -9.63
N HIS A 58 -0.96 -19.81 -9.73
CA HIS A 58 -0.62 -19.17 -11.00
C HIS A 58 0.57 -18.24 -10.83
N ARG A 59 1.25 -17.91 -11.92
CA ARG A 59 2.36 -16.95 -11.89
C ARG A 59 1.82 -15.51 -11.85
N PRO A 60 2.22 -14.65 -10.90
CA PRO A 60 1.92 -13.22 -10.92
C PRO A 60 2.71 -12.46 -11.99
N PRO A 61 2.21 -11.34 -12.53
CA PRO A 61 0.80 -10.96 -12.51
C PRO A 61 -0.02 -11.90 -13.40
N HIS A 62 -1.24 -12.20 -12.99
CA HIS A 62 -2.19 -12.97 -13.79
C HIS A 62 -3.38 -12.08 -14.17
N ARG A 63 -3.76 -12.06 -15.46
CA ARG A 63 -4.74 -11.11 -16.02
C ARG A 63 -6.15 -11.21 -15.42
N ARG A 64 -6.50 -12.36 -14.83
CA ARG A 64 -7.80 -12.63 -14.20
C ARG A 64 -7.73 -12.75 -12.68
N CYS A 65 -6.65 -12.29 -12.09
CA CYS A 65 -6.46 -12.23 -10.64
C CYS A 65 -5.98 -10.81 -10.32
N ASP A 66 -5.93 -10.43 -9.05
CA ASP A 66 -5.39 -9.13 -8.59
C ASP A 66 -3.94 -9.23 -8.11
N CYS A 67 -3.28 -10.37 -8.31
CA CYS A 67 -1.89 -10.60 -7.89
C CYS A 67 -0.85 -9.76 -8.66
N GLY A 68 0.25 -9.42 -8.01
CA GLY A 68 1.27 -8.54 -8.58
C GLY A 68 1.41 -7.25 -7.80
N PHE A 69 2.57 -6.64 -7.86
CA PHE A 69 2.72 -5.25 -7.43
C PHE A 69 2.00 -4.34 -8.43
N HIS A 70 1.36 -3.28 -7.94
CA HIS A 70 0.76 -2.24 -8.75
C HIS A 70 1.50 -0.92 -8.54
N CYS A 71 1.78 -0.21 -9.63
CA CYS A 71 2.28 1.16 -9.63
C CYS A 71 1.70 1.92 -10.82
N VAL A 72 1.45 3.22 -10.65
CA VAL A 72 1.04 4.12 -11.74
C VAL A 72 2.27 4.63 -12.50
N HIS A 73 2.07 5.10 -13.73
CA HIS A 73 3.17 5.68 -14.53
C HIS A 73 3.64 7.03 -14.00
N ASP A 74 2.70 7.84 -13.52
CA ASP A 74 2.91 9.24 -13.22
C ASP A 74 3.08 9.48 -11.72
N ARG A 75 4.05 10.32 -11.37
CA ARG A 75 4.38 10.65 -9.98
C ARG A 75 3.24 11.41 -9.31
N THR A 76 2.70 12.42 -9.97
CA THR A 76 1.62 13.27 -9.45
C THR A 76 0.37 12.44 -9.12
N THR A 77 0.06 11.44 -9.95
CA THR A 77 -1.04 10.50 -9.72
C THR A 77 -0.83 9.69 -8.43
N ALA A 78 0.39 9.23 -8.16
CA ALA A 78 0.69 8.53 -6.91
C ALA A 78 0.68 9.48 -5.70
N GLU A 79 1.18 10.72 -5.86
CA GLU A 79 1.15 11.75 -4.81
C GLU A 79 -0.27 12.15 -4.44
N ALA A 80 -1.19 12.24 -5.40
CA ALA A 80 -2.60 12.55 -5.15
C ALA A 80 -3.27 11.54 -4.19
N LEU A 81 -2.80 10.28 -4.18
CA LEU A 81 -3.30 9.28 -3.23
C LEU A 81 -2.96 9.61 -1.78
N LEU A 82 -1.90 10.40 -1.52
CA LEU A 82 -1.51 10.80 -0.16
C LEU A 82 -2.45 11.84 0.45
N CYS A 83 -3.36 12.44 -0.33
CA CYS A 83 -4.32 13.42 0.16
C CYS A 83 -5.42 12.79 1.04
N THR A 84 -5.72 11.50 0.84
CA THR A 84 -6.75 10.80 1.63
C THR A 84 -6.25 10.54 3.04
N ALA A 85 -7.13 10.66 4.03
CA ALA A 85 -6.73 10.59 5.45
C ALA A 85 -6.03 9.26 5.79
N GLU A 86 -6.48 8.18 5.16
CA GLU A 86 -5.99 6.82 5.31
C GLU A 86 -4.54 6.66 4.80
N HIS A 87 -4.11 7.55 3.90
CA HIS A 87 -2.84 7.44 3.17
C HIS A 87 -1.86 8.56 3.47
N ARG A 88 -2.24 9.57 4.27
CA ARG A 88 -1.35 10.70 4.64
C ARG A 88 -0.04 10.26 5.30
N ALA A 89 -0.05 9.14 6.02
CA ALA A 89 1.14 8.60 6.68
C ALA A 89 1.97 7.66 5.77
N ALA A 90 1.51 7.36 4.56
CA ALA A 90 2.26 6.56 3.61
C ALA A 90 3.43 7.37 3.01
N VAL A 91 4.40 6.65 2.45
CA VAL A 91 5.51 7.24 1.70
C VAL A 91 5.25 7.02 0.21
N LEU A 92 5.69 7.98 -0.61
CA LEU A 92 5.74 7.82 -2.06
C LEU A 92 6.96 7.01 -2.43
N LEU A 93 6.78 5.99 -3.25
CA LEU A 93 7.82 5.12 -3.76
C LEU A 93 7.99 5.30 -5.26
N GLU A 94 9.23 5.50 -5.68
CA GLU A 94 9.68 5.29 -7.06
C GLU A 94 10.19 3.85 -7.18
N VAL A 95 9.66 3.09 -8.14
CA VAL A 95 9.96 1.67 -8.33
C VAL A 95 10.43 1.38 -9.74
N SER A 96 11.44 0.51 -9.86
CA SER A 96 11.74 -0.18 -11.10
C SER A 96 10.83 -1.39 -11.23
N VAL A 97 10.13 -1.48 -12.37
CA VAL A 97 9.23 -2.57 -12.75
C VAL A 97 10.08 -3.72 -13.30
N LEU A 98 10.20 -4.79 -12.52
CA LEU A 98 11.06 -5.93 -12.85
C LEU A 98 10.26 -7.19 -13.14
N GLY A 99 10.91 -8.12 -13.85
CA GLY A 99 10.29 -9.37 -14.26
C GLY A 99 9.11 -9.13 -15.21
N ARG A 100 8.17 -10.08 -15.23
CA ARG A 100 7.00 -9.98 -16.10
C ARG A 100 6.05 -8.90 -15.59
N TYR A 101 5.55 -8.08 -16.50
CA TYR A 101 4.51 -7.10 -16.20
C TYR A 101 3.40 -7.12 -17.25
N ILE A 102 2.29 -6.49 -16.89
CA ILE A 102 1.21 -6.11 -17.81
C ILE A 102 0.91 -4.63 -17.60
N ARG A 103 0.55 -3.93 -18.68
CA ARG A 103 -0.10 -2.62 -18.55
C ARG A 103 -1.48 -2.84 -17.92
N PHE A 104 -1.77 -2.10 -16.88
CA PHE A 104 -2.99 -2.26 -16.09
C PHE A 104 -3.42 -0.89 -15.57
N GLU A 105 -4.66 -0.52 -15.84
CA GLU A 105 -5.21 0.80 -15.50
C GLU A 105 -4.28 1.93 -15.99
N ARG A 106 -3.84 2.81 -15.08
CA ARG A 106 -2.95 3.95 -15.35
C ARG A 106 -1.47 3.61 -15.15
N GLY A 107 -1.12 2.33 -15.20
CA GLY A 107 0.19 1.87 -14.76
C GLY A 107 0.54 0.44 -15.15
N PHE A 108 1.25 -0.22 -14.23
CA PHE A 108 1.75 -1.56 -14.39
C PHE A 108 1.28 -2.46 -13.25
N ARG A 109 0.99 -3.71 -13.60
CA ARG A 109 1.04 -4.82 -12.64
C ARG A 109 2.22 -5.71 -12.95
N HIS A 110 3.03 -6.04 -11.95
CA HIS A 110 4.34 -6.66 -12.19
C HIS A 110 4.73 -7.71 -11.15
N ALA A 111 5.58 -8.63 -11.61
CA ALA A 111 5.97 -9.84 -10.87
C ALA A 111 7.08 -9.56 -9.86
N ARG A 112 7.96 -8.60 -10.15
CA ARG A 112 9.07 -8.23 -9.29
C ARG A 112 9.24 -6.73 -9.26
N GLN A 113 9.77 -6.20 -8.18
CA GLN A 113 10.06 -4.79 -8.07
C GLN A 113 11.39 -4.51 -7.39
N ARG A 114 11.90 -3.30 -7.62
CA ARG A 114 12.91 -2.68 -6.77
C ARG A 114 12.46 -1.27 -6.43
N VAL A 115 12.30 -0.97 -5.14
CA VAL A 115 12.13 0.41 -4.68
C VAL A 115 13.47 1.14 -4.80
N ARG A 116 13.48 2.30 -5.45
CA ARG A 116 14.68 3.11 -5.68
C ARG A 116 14.73 4.29 -4.72
N THR A 117 13.60 4.97 -4.59
CA THR A 117 13.44 6.16 -3.76
C THR A 117 12.17 6.02 -2.92
N ALA A 118 12.24 6.42 -1.66
CA ALA A 118 11.10 6.63 -0.79
C ALA A 118 11.08 8.10 -0.34
N THR A 119 10.09 8.86 -0.82
CA THR A 119 9.86 10.24 -0.39
C THR A 119 8.88 10.23 0.79
N VAL A 120 9.33 10.74 1.92
CA VAL A 120 8.59 10.79 3.19
C VAL A 120 7.83 12.10 3.29
N GLY A 121 6.50 12.04 3.46
CA GLY A 121 5.67 13.23 3.64
C GLY A 121 5.99 14.02 4.91
N PRO A 122 5.32 15.16 5.14
CA PRO A 122 5.48 15.93 6.37
C PRO A 122 5.00 15.13 7.59
N CYS A 123 5.46 15.55 8.77
CA CYS A 123 4.88 15.12 10.04
C CYS A 123 3.40 15.51 10.10
N ALA A 124 2.62 14.84 10.95
CA ALA A 124 1.20 15.19 11.18
C ALA A 124 0.99 16.66 11.61
N CYS A 125 2.00 17.30 12.22
CA CYS A 125 1.98 18.72 12.55
C CYS A 125 2.38 19.66 11.39
N GLY A 126 2.57 19.14 10.18
CA GLY A 126 3.00 19.89 8.98
C GLY A 126 4.52 20.08 8.85
N ALA A 127 5.28 19.96 9.94
CA ALA A 127 6.74 20.14 9.90
C ALA A 127 7.44 19.04 9.09
N VAL A 128 8.59 19.38 8.50
CA VAL A 128 9.43 18.42 7.74
C VAL A 128 9.81 17.24 8.63
N ALA A 129 9.59 16.03 8.10
CA ALA A 129 9.94 14.80 8.80
C ALA A 129 11.46 14.58 8.80
N VAL A 130 11.98 14.19 9.97
CA VAL A 130 13.40 13.83 10.16
C VAL A 130 13.57 12.35 10.53
N ALA A 131 12.46 11.70 10.89
CA ALA A 131 12.41 10.32 11.31
C ALA A 131 11.08 9.67 10.91
N LEU A 132 11.07 8.35 10.95
CA LEU A 132 9.88 7.51 10.87
C LEU A 132 9.65 6.93 12.28
N ALA A 133 8.51 7.25 12.90
CA ALA A 133 8.16 6.83 14.26
C ALA A 133 7.00 5.84 14.25
N ASP A 134 6.86 5.03 15.30
CA ASP A 134 5.77 4.07 15.46
C ASP A 134 4.40 4.75 15.21
N ALA A 135 3.64 4.18 14.28
CA ALA A 135 2.33 4.66 13.85
C ALA A 135 1.18 4.11 14.72
N GLY A 136 1.47 3.24 15.69
CA GLY A 136 0.48 2.64 16.58
C GLY A 136 -0.26 1.44 15.97
N TRP A 137 0.15 0.97 14.79
CA TRP A 137 -0.41 -0.20 14.13
C TRP A 137 0.69 -1.02 13.46
N GLY A 138 0.36 -2.23 12.99
CA GLY A 138 1.34 -3.07 12.30
C GLY A 138 0.77 -4.40 11.81
N ARG A 139 1.69 -5.32 11.54
CA ARG A 139 1.44 -6.74 11.22
C ARG A 139 2.23 -7.60 12.22
N PRO A 140 1.92 -8.89 12.37
CA PRO A 140 2.72 -9.78 13.22
C PRO A 140 4.22 -9.67 12.90
N GLY A 141 5.04 -9.30 13.88
CA GLY A 141 6.48 -9.11 13.73
C GLY A 141 6.93 -7.79 13.07
N TRP A 142 6.01 -6.89 12.71
CA TRP A 142 6.30 -5.64 11.99
C TRP A 142 5.48 -4.45 12.51
N ARG A 143 6.15 -3.35 12.83
CA ARG A 143 5.52 -2.08 13.21
C ARG A 143 5.44 -1.18 12.00
N ALA A 144 4.27 -0.59 11.75
CA ALA A 144 4.17 0.48 10.77
C ALA A 144 4.74 1.78 11.35
N LEU A 145 5.33 2.59 10.47
CA LEU A 145 5.92 3.85 10.83
C LEU A 145 5.22 5.01 10.10
N ALA A 146 5.20 6.17 10.73
CA ALA A 146 4.67 7.41 10.21
C ALA A 146 5.76 8.50 10.21
N PRO A 147 5.71 9.47 9.27
CA PRO A 147 6.60 10.62 9.28
C PRO A 147 6.55 11.38 10.62
N SER A 148 7.70 11.79 11.13
CA SER A 148 7.79 12.55 12.38
C SER A 148 8.92 13.59 12.34
N CYS A 149 8.60 14.80 12.76
CA CYS A 149 9.57 15.88 12.93
C CYS A 149 10.31 15.75 14.27
N ALA A 150 11.38 16.53 14.46
CA ALA A 150 12.19 16.51 15.67
C ALA A 150 11.39 16.84 16.96
N GLY A 151 10.31 17.62 16.85
CA GLY A 151 9.43 17.94 17.98
C GLY A 151 8.50 16.78 18.35
N CYS A 152 7.85 16.17 17.35
CA CYS A 152 6.82 15.15 17.55
C CYS A 152 7.35 13.73 17.75
N VAL A 153 8.63 13.46 17.45
CA VAL A 153 9.21 12.11 17.61
C VAL A 153 9.39 11.69 19.07
N ARG A 154 9.40 12.64 20.00
CA ARG A 154 9.71 12.40 21.42
C ARG A 154 8.88 11.25 22.00
N ARG A 155 9.56 10.35 22.73
CA ARG A 155 8.97 9.18 23.43
C ARG A 155 8.36 8.07 22.54
N ARG A 156 8.58 8.09 21.23
CA ARG A 156 8.16 7.01 20.33
C ARG A 156 9.37 6.22 19.80
N THR A 157 9.20 4.90 19.66
CA THR A 157 10.13 4.08 18.87
C THR A 157 10.24 4.68 17.49
N SER A 158 11.45 5.02 17.07
CA SER A 158 11.67 5.74 15.83
C SER A 158 13.01 5.38 15.22
N VAL A 159 13.11 5.64 13.92
CA VAL A 159 14.32 5.44 13.13
C VAL A 159 14.53 6.66 12.23
N SER A 160 15.76 7.14 12.12
CA SER A 160 16.07 8.23 11.19
C SER A 160 15.90 7.76 9.75
N LEU A 161 15.69 8.69 8.81
CA LEU A 161 15.52 8.35 7.39
C LEU A 161 16.73 7.57 6.85
N THR A 162 17.94 7.99 7.22
CA THR A 162 19.20 7.32 6.86
C THR A 162 19.30 5.91 7.46
N ALA A 163 18.92 5.74 8.73
CA ALA A 163 18.95 4.42 9.36
C ALA A 163 17.92 3.48 8.74
N PHE A 164 16.72 3.97 8.39
CA PHE A 164 15.73 3.19 7.65
C PHE A 164 16.26 2.74 6.30
N ALA A 165 16.88 3.66 5.53
CA ALA A 165 17.51 3.35 4.25
C ALA A 165 18.55 2.22 4.37
N ARG A 166 19.40 2.29 5.40
CA ARG A 166 20.42 1.28 5.69
C ARG A 166 19.81 -0.08 6.04
N LEU A 167 18.80 -0.11 6.90
CA LEU A 167 18.10 -1.35 7.31
C LEU A 167 17.30 -1.97 6.16
N ALA A 168 16.75 -1.16 5.26
CA ALA A 168 16.03 -1.62 4.08
C ALA A 168 16.97 -2.18 3.00
N GLY A 169 18.22 -1.67 2.97
CA GLY A 169 19.28 -2.17 2.11
C GLY A 169 19.08 -1.85 0.63
N HIS A 170 19.83 -2.55 -0.22
CA HIS A 170 19.74 -2.48 -1.70
C HIS A 170 19.85 -1.07 -2.29
N GLY A 171 20.55 -0.16 -1.61
CA GLY A 171 20.76 1.21 -2.07
C GLY A 171 19.48 2.05 -2.15
N LEU A 172 18.47 1.74 -1.33
CA LEU A 172 17.29 2.58 -1.19
C LEU A 172 17.71 4.00 -0.78
N ARG A 173 17.20 5.02 -1.48
CA ARG A 173 17.28 6.41 -1.04
C ARG A 173 16.01 6.76 -0.28
N VAL A 174 16.16 7.39 0.88
CA VAL A 174 15.03 7.89 1.67
C VAL A 174 15.23 9.38 1.86
N GLU A 175 14.26 10.17 1.44
CA GLU A 175 14.32 11.61 1.44
C GLU A 175 13.07 12.19 2.09
N ALA A 176 13.23 13.31 2.79
CA ALA A 176 12.08 14.08 3.24
C ALA A 176 11.50 14.84 2.03
N GLY A 177 10.21 14.71 1.81
CA GLY A 177 9.47 15.58 0.91
C GLY A 177 9.58 17.03 1.38
N ARG A 178 9.58 17.96 0.44
CA ARG A 178 9.50 19.38 0.78
C ARG A 178 8.15 19.60 1.45
N GLY A 179 8.14 19.92 2.74
CA GLY A 179 6.94 20.46 3.37
C GLY A 179 6.60 21.77 2.68
N THR A 180 5.36 21.95 2.24
CA THR A 180 4.85 23.29 2.00
C THR A 180 4.90 24.01 3.35
N PRO A 181 5.59 25.16 3.48
CA PRO A 181 5.50 25.97 4.67
C PRO A 181 4.14 26.66 4.63
N GLU A 182 3.08 25.95 5.01
CA GLU A 182 1.86 26.64 5.43
C GLU A 182 2.17 27.28 6.78
N ARG A 183 2.49 28.58 6.72
CA ARG A 183 2.40 29.47 7.88
C ARG A 183 1.00 29.28 8.47
N GLY A 184 0.95 29.10 9.78
CA GLY A 184 -0.30 28.99 10.50
C GLY A 184 -1.23 30.14 10.17
N ASP A 185 -2.37 29.79 9.58
CA ASP A 185 -3.67 30.30 9.96
C ASP A 185 -4.58 29.09 9.92
N SER A 186 -5.18 28.75 11.06
CA SER A 186 -6.15 27.67 11.13
C SER A 186 -7.33 27.99 10.21
N PRO A 187 -7.64 27.19 9.19
CA PRO A 187 -9.03 27.10 8.75
C PRO A 187 -9.77 26.36 9.87
N GLY A 188 -10.96 26.82 10.23
CA GLY A 188 -11.85 26.08 11.12
C GLY A 188 -12.07 24.63 10.66
N PRO A 189 -12.68 23.77 11.51
CA PRO A 189 -12.89 22.38 11.15
C PRO A 189 -13.57 22.30 9.78
N PRO A 190 -13.05 21.53 8.81
CA PRO A 190 -13.82 21.24 7.61
C PRO A 190 -15.08 20.51 8.08
N GLU A 191 -16.23 21.08 7.74
CA GLU A 191 -17.50 20.37 7.82
C GLU A 191 -17.34 19.01 7.14
N GLY A 192 -17.89 17.99 7.80
CA GLY A 192 -17.51 16.59 7.67
C GLY A 192 -17.52 16.03 6.25
N PHE A 193 -16.91 14.85 6.13
CA PHE A 193 -17.08 13.95 5.00
C PHE A 193 -18.50 14.03 4.46
N GLY A 194 -18.63 14.34 3.18
CA GLY A 194 -19.92 14.45 2.53
C GLY A 194 -20.74 13.19 2.78
N VAL A 195 -22.00 13.40 3.14
CA VAL A 195 -23.03 12.34 3.19
C VAL A 195 -22.96 11.41 1.95
N PRO A 196 -22.63 11.86 0.73
CA PRO A 196 -22.51 10.98 -0.43
C PRO A 196 -21.39 9.93 -0.37
N GLU A 197 -20.18 10.27 0.10
CA GLU A 197 -19.09 9.30 0.22
C GLU A 197 -19.38 8.24 1.31
N LEU A 198 -19.95 8.67 2.44
CA LEU A 198 -20.37 7.75 3.51
C LEU A 198 -21.51 6.83 3.06
N VAL A 199 -22.41 7.30 2.20
CA VAL A 199 -23.47 6.48 1.59
C VAL A 199 -22.88 5.46 0.60
N ALA A 200 -21.84 5.84 -0.16
CA ALA A 200 -21.16 4.92 -1.07
C ALA A 200 -20.41 3.82 -0.31
N GLU A 201 -19.72 4.16 0.77
CA GLU A 201 -19.07 3.17 1.64
C GLU A 201 -20.07 2.28 2.36
N ALA A 202 -21.17 2.85 2.88
CA ALA A 202 -22.25 2.08 3.49
C ALA A 202 -22.89 1.11 2.49
N ALA A 203 -23.13 1.54 1.24
CA ALA A 203 -23.67 0.68 0.19
C ALA A 203 -22.71 -0.48 -0.16
N LEU A 204 -21.40 -0.23 -0.18
CA LEU A 204 -20.40 -1.28 -0.41
C LEU A 204 -20.36 -2.29 0.74
N LEU A 205 -20.47 -1.81 1.99
CA LEU A 205 -20.53 -2.67 3.17
C LEU A 205 -21.82 -3.50 3.19
N GLN A 206 -22.95 -2.91 2.83
CA GLN A 206 -24.25 -3.59 2.71
C GLN A 206 -24.19 -4.70 1.66
N ALA A 207 -23.66 -4.41 0.47
CA ALA A 207 -23.52 -5.40 -0.60
C ALA A 207 -22.62 -6.59 -0.20
N ARG A 208 -21.58 -6.33 0.61
CA ARG A 208 -20.74 -7.40 1.15
C ARG A 208 -21.47 -8.25 2.17
N LEU A 209 -22.27 -7.65 3.05
CA LEU A 209 -23.09 -8.36 4.03
C LEU A 209 -24.12 -9.26 3.33
N ASP A 210 -24.82 -8.75 2.33
CA ASP A 210 -25.81 -9.52 1.55
C ASP A 210 -25.17 -10.72 0.85
N TRP A 211 -23.96 -10.53 0.32
CA TRP A 211 -23.20 -11.63 -0.28
C TRP A 211 -22.81 -12.69 0.77
N PHE A 212 -22.33 -12.28 1.95
CA PHE A 212 -22.01 -13.21 3.03
C PHE A 212 -23.24 -13.98 3.52
N GLN A 213 -24.39 -13.32 3.67
CA GLN A 213 -25.65 -13.96 4.04
C GLN A 213 -26.09 -14.98 2.99
N THR A 214 -25.96 -14.65 1.70
CA THR A 214 -26.22 -15.57 0.59
C THR A 214 -25.30 -16.81 0.65
N GLN A 215 -24.02 -16.63 1.00
CA GLN A 215 -23.11 -17.78 1.16
C GLN A 215 -23.50 -18.63 2.38
N LEU A 216 -23.83 -18.02 3.51
CA LEU A 216 -24.25 -18.73 4.72
C LEU A 216 -25.54 -19.54 4.50
N ALA A 217 -26.53 -18.97 3.81
CA ALA A 217 -27.77 -19.68 3.47
C ALA A 217 -27.48 -20.94 2.63
N ARG A 218 -26.60 -20.84 1.62
CA ARG A 218 -26.18 -22.00 0.81
C ARG A 218 -25.42 -23.07 1.59
N PHE A 219 -24.72 -22.70 2.67
CA PHE A 219 -24.10 -23.67 3.56
C PHE A 219 -25.10 -24.31 4.53
N GLY A 220 -26.12 -23.55 4.98
CA GLY A 220 -27.22 -24.06 5.80
C GLY A 220 -28.12 -25.05 5.07
N GLU A 221 -28.43 -24.80 3.79
CA GLU A 221 -29.23 -25.70 2.94
C GLU A 221 -28.55 -27.06 2.70
N ARG A 222 -27.22 -27.12 2.71
CA ARG A 222 -26.46 -28.39 2.63
C ARG A 222 -26.39 -29.16 3.95
N GLY A 223 -26.79 -28.54 5.06
CA GLY A 223 -26.87 -29.16 6.39
C GLY A 223 -28.24 -29.74 6.72
N HIS A 224 -29.26 -29.50 5.89
CA HIS A 224 -30.61 -30.03 6.06
C HIS A 224 -30.96 -30.97 4.91
N ASP A 225 -30.26 -32.11 4.88
CA ASP A 225 -30.74 -33.30 4.18
C ASP A 225 -31.48 -34.16 5.22
N PRO A 226 -32.82 -34.14 5.30
CA PRO A 226 -33.56 -35.05 6.16
C PRO A 226 -33.61 -36.42 5.47
N GLY A 227 -32.47 -37.11 5.43
CA GLY A 227 -32.33 -38.45 4.88
C GLY A 227 -31.84 -39.42 5.95
N GLY A 228 -32.76 -39.99 6.74
CA GLY A 228 -32.41 -40.97 7.75
C GLY A 228 -33.57 -41.66 8.45
N HIS A 229 -34.09 -42.71 7.79
CA HIS A 229 -34.76 -43.90 8.33
C HIS A 229 -36.30 -43.91 8.48
N GLY A 230 -36.90 -44.81 7.70
CA GLY A 230 -38.30 -45.22 7.69
C GLY A 230 -38.62 -45.93 6.38
#